data_AF-A0A7S1EB50-F1
#
_entry.id   AF-A0A7S1EB50-F1
#
_cell.length_a   1.000
_cell.length_b   1.000
_cell.length_c   1.000
_cell.angle_alpha   90.00
_cell.angle_beta   90.00
_cell.angle_gamma   90.00
#
_symmetry.space_group_name_H-M   'P 1'
#
loop_
_entity.id
_entity.type
_entity.pdbx_description
1 polymer ?
#
loop_
_entity_poly.entity_id
_entity_poly.type
_entity_poly.pdbx_seq_one_letter_code
_entity_poly.pdbx_strand_id
1 'polypeptide(L)'
;MRGRFDESGYPVQSEGADRIAYDAEVTPQAKPWMLFQGLTALYVYKRAPRARAALCNSLVAMHNKGYDLEAYLPQLCDLSLREPPSDPSLKKALLTVSSECPTFAFSVWYFLQSVQDECPAQTKPFLYLLEACIFGPPPPPPPPPRRRRPSPGAPLEESRAWTGSPPLVGTGRAVSQS
;
A
#
# COMPACT_ATOMS: atom_id res chain seq x y z
N MET A 1 -6.43 -30.46 -32.54
CA MET A 1 -7.75 -29.78 -32.64
C MET A 1 -7.82 -29.12 -34.01
N ARG A 2 -8.76 -29.54 -34.88
CA ARG A 2 -8.97 -28.94 -36.22
C ARG A 2 -10.10 -27.91 -36.13
N GLY A 3 -9.83 -26.66 -36.48
CA GLY A 3 -10.86 -25.60 -36.57
C GLY A 3 -11.78 -25.83 -37.77
N ARG A 4 -13.06 -25.43 -37.65
CA ARG A 4 -14.01 -25.40 -38.78
C ARG A 4 -13.82 -24.09 -39.56
N PHE A 5 -13.67 -24.22 -40.87
CA PHE A 5 -13.62 -23.12 -41.83
C PHE A 5 -14.82 -23.26 -42.77
N ASP A 6 -15.35 -22.15 -43.26
CA ASP A 6 -16.41 -22.17 -44.27
C ASP A 6 -15.86 -22.51 -45.67
N GLU A 7 -16.75 -22.63 -46.67
CA GLU A 7 -16.37 -22.94 -48.05
C GLU A 7 -15.51 -21.85 -48.70
N SER A 8 -15.44 -20.65 -48.11
CA SER A 8 -14.55 -19.57 -48.52
C SER A 8 -13.18 -19.57 -47.81
N GLY A 9 -12.94 -20.54 -46.92
CA GLY A 9 -11.67 -20.67 -46.19
C GLY A 9 -11.49 -19.70 -45.02
N TYR A 10 -12.54 -18.99 -44.61
CA TYR A 10 -12.50 -18.11 -43.45
C TYR A 10 -12.95 -18.87 -42.18
N PRO A 11 -12.36 -18.55 -41.02
CA PRO A 11 -12.76 -19.17 -39.76
C PRO A 11 -14.20 -18.79 -39.45
N VAL A 12 -15.06 -19.80 -39.26
CA VAL A 12 -16.46 -19.59 -38.90
C VAL A 12 -16.50 -18.89 -37.54
N GLN A 13 -16.91 -17.62 -37.51
CA GLN A 13 -17.15 -16.91 -36.27
C GLN A 13 -18.29 -17.63 -35.55
N SER A 14 -18.02 -18.19 -34.38
CA SER A 14 -19.06 -18.83 -33.57
C SER A 14 -20.03 -17.75 -33.09
N GLU A 15 -21.23 -17.72 -33.68
CA GLU A 15 -22.38 -16.97 -33.16
C GLU A 15 -22.77 -17.54 -31.79
N GLY A 16 -22.06 -17.09 -30.75
CA GLY A 16 -22.21 -17.57 -29.39
C GLY A 16 -21.61 -16.63 -28.35
N ALA A 17 -21.43 -15.34 -28.68
CA ALA A 17 -20.87 -14.33 -27.78
C ALA A 17 -21.79 -13.11 -27.59
N ASP A 18 -23.02 -13.13 -28.12
CA ASP A 18 -23.98 -12.05 -27.91
C ASP A 18 -24.97 -12.42 -26.80
N ARG A 19 -24.58 -12.08 -25.56
CA ARG A 19 -25.43 -11.67 -24.43
C ARG A 19 -24.67 -11.81 -23.12
N ILE A 20 -23.56 -11.10 -22.97
CA ILE A 20 -23.31 -10.48 -21.67
C ILE A 20 -24.20 -9.26 -21.67
N ALA A 21 -25.44 -9.44 -21.19
CA ALA A 21 -26.26 -8.33 -20.78
C ALA A 21 -25.42 -7.58 -19.72
N TYR A 22 -24.84 -6.45 -20.12
CA TYR A 22 -24.53 -5.42 -19.16
C TYR A 22 -25.89 -5.00 -18.61
N ASP A 23 -26.31 -5.67 -17.53
CA ASP A 23 -27.26 -5.09 -16.60
C ASP A 23 -26.62 -3.77 -16.18
N ALA A 24 -26.96 -2.71 -16.91
CA ALA A 24 -26.76 -1.34 -16.50
C ALA A 24 -27.67 -1.17 -15.28
N GLU A 25 -27.25 -1.74 -14.15
CA GLU A 25 -27.73 -1.35 -12.84
C GLU A 25 -27.65 0.16 -12.86
N VAL A 26 -28.84 0.78 -12.73
CA VAL A 26 -29.01 2.22 -12.61
C VAL A 26 -28.18 2.63 -11.42
N THR A 27 -26.91 2.97 -11.68
CA THR A 27 -25.98 3.40 -10.66
C THR A 27 -26.56 4.74 -10.23
N PRO A 28 -27.04 4.87 -8.98
CA PRO A 28 -27.68 6.09 -8.54
C PRO A 28 -26.70 7.22 -8.82
N GLN A 29 -27.09 8.18 -9.68
CA GLN A 29 -26.20 9.24 -10.18
C GLN A 29 -25.39 9.81 -9.02
N ALA A 30 -24.17 9.31 -8.90
CA ALA A 30 -23.27 9.64 -7.84
C ALA A 30 -22.92 11.11 -8.07
N LYS A 31 -23.41 12.00 -7.21
CA LYS A 31 -23.28 13.44 -7.42
C LYS A 31 -21.79 13.78 -7.33
N PRO A 32 -21.09 14.13 -8.44
CA PRO A 32 -19.63 14.22 -8.44
C PRO A 32 -19.08 15.25 -7.45
N TRP A 33 -19.89 16.26 -7.12
CA TRP A 33 -19.56 17.30 -6.15
C TRP A 33 -19.44 16.80 -4.71
N MET A 34 -20.01 15.65 -4.35
CA MET A 34 -19.89 15.09 -2.98
C MET A 34 -18.45 14.69 -2.65
N LEU A 35 -17.73 14.08 -3.60
CA LEU A 35 -16.31 13.78 -3.45
C LEU A 35 -15.49 15.05 -3.27
N PHE A 36 -15.74 16.05 -4.12
CA PHE A 36 -15.06 17.33 -4.03
C PHE A 36 -15.29 18.01 -2.67
N GLN A 37 -16.51 17.96 -2.12
CA GLN A 37 -16.79 18.49 -0.78
C GLN A 37 -16.07 17.69 0.31
N GLY A 38 -16.05 16.36 0.24
CA GLY A 38 -15.30 15.52 1.17
C GLY A 38 -13.80 15.81 1.15
N LEU A 39 -13.23 15.97 -0.04
CA LEU A 39 -11.83 16.35 -0.24
C LEU A 39 -11.56 17.76 0.33
N THR A 40 -12.41 18.73 0.02
CA THR A 40 -12.30 20.10 0.56
C THR A 40 -12.37 20.09 2.08
N ALA A 41 -13.27 19.30 2.67
CA ALA A 41 -13.36 19.15 4.11
C ALA A 41 -12.07 18.57 4.71
N LEU A 42 -11.42 17.60 4.07
CA LEU A 42 -10.13 17.08 4.53
C LEU A 42 -9.01 18.14 4.50
N TYR A 43 -9.03 19.06 3.54
CA TYR A 43 -8.12 20.21 3.51
C TYR A 43 -8.38 21.22 4.63
N VAL A 44 -9.64 21.42 5.01
CA VAL A 44 -10.03 22.35 6.09
C VAL A 44 -9.75 21.74 7.46
N TYR A 45 -10.14 20.49 7.69
CA TYR A 45 -10.06 19.82 8.98
C TYR A 45 -8.72 19.13 9.26
N LYS A 46 -7.59 19.70 8.84
CA LYS A 46 -6.24 19.10 8.99
C LYS A 46 -5.85 18.71 10.42
N ARG A 47 -6.38 19.38 11.44
CA ARG A 47 -6.00 19.20 12.86
C ARG A 47 -7.11 18.61 13.73
N ALA A 48 -8.16 18.05 13.15
CA ALA A 48 -9.29 17.49 13.88
C ALA A 48 -9.37 15.96 13.65
N PRO A 49 -8.65 15.13 14.42
CA PRO A 49 -8.50 13.69 14.12
C PRO A 49 -9.83 12.94 14.02
N ARG A 50 -10.79 13.26 14.90
CA ARG A 50 -12.13 12.63 14.87
C ARG A 50 -12.91 12.97 13.59
N ALA A 51 -12.87 14.24 13.18
CA ALA A 51 -13.53 14.68 11.96
C ALA A 51 -12.86 14.06 10.72
N ARG A 52 -11.53 14.03 10.70
CA ARG A 52 -10.75 13.38 9.62
C ARG A 52 -11.07 11.90 9.50
N ALA A 53 -11.08 11.16 10.60
CA ALA A 53 -11.44 9.74 10.59
C ALA A 53 -12.86 9.52 10.01
N ALA A 54 -13.84 10.33 10.40
CA ALA A 54 -15.20 10.24 9.87
C ALA A 54 -15.27 10.56 8.36
N LEU A 55 -14.51 11.57 7.90
CA LEU A 55 -14.39 11.92 6.48
C LEU A 55 -13.72 10.79 5.68
N CYS A 56 -12.67 10.18 6.22
CA CYS A 56 -11.98 9.05 5.60
C CYS A 56 -12.89 7.82 5.49
N ASN A 57 -13.67 7.51 6.53
CA ASN A 57 -14.68 6.46 6.47
C ASN A 57 -15.75 6.77 5.41
N SER A 58 -16.11 8.05 5.25
CA SER A 58 -17.04 8.48 4.20
C SER A 58 -16.45 8.33 2.80
N LEU A 59 -15.15 8.54 2.61
CA LEU A 59 -14.46 8.28 1.33
C LEU A 59 -14.51 6.81 0.95
N VAL A 60 -14.22 5.90 1.89
CA VAL A 60 -14.35 4.44 1.65
C VAL A 60 -15.80 4.09 1.31
N ALA A 61 -16.76 4.60 2.07
CA ALA A 61 -18.18 4.36 1.78
C ALA A 61 -18.63 4.92 0.42
N MET A 62 -18.02 6.02 -0.06
CA MET A 62 -18.27 6.55 -1.40
C MET A 62 -17.64 5.67 -2.47
N HIS A 63 -16.41 5.19 -2.29
CA HIS A 63 -15.81 4.21 -3.19
C HIS A 63 -16.72 2.98 -3.38
N ASN A 64 -17.22 2.42 -2.28
CA ASN A 64 -18.08 1.23 -2.30
C ASN A 64 -19.45 1.49 -2.96
N LYS A 65 -19.82 2.76 -3.14
CA LYS A 65 -21.01 3.19 -3.89
C LYS A 65 -20.73 3.50 -5.37
N GLY A 66 -19.52 3.22 -5.85
CA GLY A 66 -19.11 3.45 -7.24
C GLY A 66 -18.64 4.88 -7.53
N TYR A 67 -18.32 5.68 -6.51
CA TYR A 67 -17.72 6.99 -6.75
C TYR A 67 -16.27 6.85 -7.21
N ASP A 68 -15.93 7.55 -8.29
CA ASP A 68 -14.57 7.54 -8.86
C ASP A 68 -13.61 8.38 -8.01
N LEU A 69 -12.88 7.71 -7.13
CA LEU A 69 -11.82 8.33 -6.34
C LEU A 69 -10.56 8.62 -7.17
N GLU A 70 -10.34 7.94 -8.30
CA GLU A 70 -9.14 8.10 -9.12
C GLU A 70 -9.06 9.49 -9.73
N ALA A 71 -10.21 10.10 -10.04
CA ALA A 71 -10.32 11.49 -10.49
C ALA A 71 -9.69 12.52 -9.53
N TYR A 72 -9.51 12.17 -8.25
CA TYR A 72 -8.93 13.03 -7.21
C TYR A 72 -7.66 12.44 -6.58
N LEU A 73 -7.06 11.45 -7.23
CA LEU A 73 -5.92 10.71 -6.69
C LEU A 73 -4.71 11.59 -6.37
N PRO A 74 -4.29 12.55 -7.21
CA PRO A 74 -3.18 13.44 -6.87
C PRO A 74 -3.42 14.22 -5.56
N GLN A 75 -4.63 14.72 -5.36
CA GLN A 75 -4.99 15.51 -4.17
C GLN A 75 -5.09 14.64 -2.92
N LEU A 76 -5.62 13.41 -3.05
CA LEU A 76 -5.67 12.45 -1.95
C LEU A 76 -4.26 12.00 -1.54
N CYS A 77 -3.38 11.75 -2.51
CA CYS A 77 -2.00 11.37 -2.25
C CYS A 77 -1.21 12.52 -1.60
N ASP A 78 -1.30 13.76 -2.13
CA ASP A 78 -0.67 14.93 -1.52
C ASP A 78 -1.12 15.15 -0.07
N LEU A 79 -2.43 15.04 0.20
CA LEU A 79 -2.96 15.11 1.55
C LEU A 79 -2.40 14.02 2.46
N SER A 80 -2.25 12.78 1.95
CA SER A 80 -1.72 11.66 2.72
C SER A 80 -0.26 11.88 3.14
N LEU A 81 0.54 12.53 2.28
CA LEU A 81 1.94 12.85 2.57
C LEU A 81 2.07 13.92 3.66
N ARG A 82 1.09 14.82 3.75
CA ARG A 82 1.05 15.91 4.73
C ARG A 82 0.27 15.57 5.99
N GLU A 83 -0.20 14.33 6.15
CA GLU A 83 -0.93 13.92 7.35
C GLU A 83 -0.06 14.03 8.62
N PRO A 84 -0.64 14.49 9.75
CA PRO A 84 0.02 14.41 11.05
C PRO A 84 0.40 12.95 11.36
N PRO A 85 1.60 12.66 11.89
CA PRO A 85 1.98 11.29 12.26
C PRO A 85 1.05 10.63 13.28
N SER A 86 0.37 11.44 14.09
CA SER A 86 -0.62 10.99 15.08
C SER A 86 -1.98 10.60 14.47
N ASP A 87 -2.22 10.91 13.20
CA ASP A 87 -3.49 10.65 12.52
C ASP A 87 -3.27 10.05 11.11
N PRO A 88 -3.10 8.72 11.01
CA PRO A 88 -2.91 8.03 9.74
C PRO A 88 -4.25 7.67 9.05
N SER A 89 -5.32 8.42 9.31
CA SER A 89 -6.68 8.04 8.88
C SER A 89 -6.82 8.00 7.36
N LEU A 90 -6.24 8.96 6.63
CA LEU A 90 -6.34 8.98 5.16
C LEU A 90 -5.49 7.87 4.55
N LYS A 91 -4.26 7.66 5.04
CA LYS A 91 -3.44 6.52 4.61
C LYS A 91 -4.16 5.19 4.80
N LYS A 92 -4.81 4.99 5.95
CA LYS A 92 -5.62 3.80 6.22
C LYS A 92 -6.78 3.66 5.23
N ALA A 93 -7.53 4.74 4.97
CA ALA A 93 -8.62 4.70 4.01
C ALA A 93 -8.14 4.37 2.59
N LEU A 94 -7.03 4.96 2.14
CA LEU A 94 -6.44 4.65 0.84
C LEU A 94 -6.01 3.17 0.78
N LEU A 95 -5.37 2.63 1.82
CA LEU A 95 -5.00 1.21 1.88
C LEU A 95 -6.23 0.29 1.87
N THR A 96 -7.31 0.66 2.54
CA THR A 96 -8.58 -0.10 2.50
C THR A 96 -9.09 -0.18 1.07
N VAL A 97 -9.19 0.96 0.37
CA VAL A 97 -9.62 0.99 -1.04
C VAL A 97 -8.65 0.21 -1.93
N SER A 98 -7.34 0.38 -1.75
CA SER A 98 -6.31 -0.34 -2.49
C SER A 98 -6.37 -1.86 -2.29
N SER A 99 -6.79 -2.33 -1.11
CA SER A 99 -6.94 -3.76 -0.84
C SER A 99 -8.13 -4.40 -1.56
N GLU A 100 -9.13 -3.59 -1.93
CA GLU A 100 -10.33 -4.02 -2.64
C GLU A 100 -10.20 -3.81 -4.17
N CYS A 101 -9.41 -2.82 -4.60
CA CYS A 101 -9.21 -2.47 -6.01
C CYS A 101 -7.71 -2.40 -6.38
N PRO A 102 -7.16 -3.43 -7.07
CA PRO A 102 -5.76 -3.45 -7.48
C PRO A 102 -5.37 -2.30 -8.42
N THR A 103 -6.25 -1.89 -9.33
CA THR A 103 -6.00 -0.76 -10.25
C THR A 103 -5.79 0.53 -9.47
N PHE A 104 -6.65 0.80 -8.48
CA PHE A 104 -6.50 1.93 -7.57
C PHE A 104 -5.18 1.85 -6.79
N ALA A 105 -4.82 0.66 -6.30
CA ALA A 105 -3.55 0.44 -5.60
C ALA A 105 -2.33 0.78 -6.47
N PHE A 106 -2.31 0.34 -7.74
CA PHE A 106 -1.27 0.70 -8.70
C PHE A 106 -1.21 2.21 -8.93
N SER A 107 -2.35 2.88 -9.13
CA SER A 107 -2.40 4.32 -9.34
C SER A 107 -1.81 5.10 -8.16
N VAL A 108 -2.14 4.71 -6.92
CA VAL A 108 -1.56 5.31 -5.71
C VAL A 108 -0.05 5.01 -5.62
N TRP A 109 0.36 3.76 -5.89
CA TRP A 109 1.77 3.35 -5.84
C TRP A 109 2.62 4.14 -6.84
N TYR A 110 2.20 4.23 -8.11
CA TYR A 110 2.93 5.00 -9.13
C TYR A 110 3.03 6.49 -8.77
N PHE A 111 1.94 7.08 -8.26
CA PHE A 111 1.98 8.47 -7.82
C PHE A 111 3.01 8.66 -6.71
N LEU A 112 2.93 7.86 -5.64
CA LEU A 112 3.84 7.97 -4.50
C LEU A 112 5.29 7.65 -4.86
N GLN A 113 5.51 6.73 -5.80
CA GLN A 113 6.84 6.41 -6.31
C GLN A 113 7.44 7.60 -7.07
N SER A 114 6.63 8.34 -7.83
CA SER A 114 7.12 9.49 -8.60
C SER A 114 7.57 10.67 -7.72
N VAL A 115 7.06 10.77 -6.48
CA VAL A 115 7.42 11.82 -5.51
C VAL A 115 8.26 11.31 -4.34
N GLN A 116 8.77 10.07 -4.43
CA GLN A 116 9.41 9.41 -3.28
C GLN A 116 10.68 10.12 -2.78
N ASP A 117 11.42 10.76 -3.69
CA ASP A 117 12.69 11.43 -3.39
C ASP A 117 12.48 12.75 -2.64
N GLU A 118 11.31 13.37 -2.78
CA GLU A 118 10.96 14.61 -2.09
C GLU A 118 10.61 14.37 -0.62
N CYS A 119 9.92 13.26 -0.32
CA CYS A 119 9.37 12.96 1.02
C CYS A 119 9.62 11.49 1.44
N PRO A 120 10.88 11.03 1.50
CA PRO A 120 11.20 9.60 1.65
C PRO A 120 10.72 8.99 2.98
N ALA A 121 10.64 9.79 4.04
CA ALA A 121 10.19 9.32 5.34
C ALA A 121 8.68 8.98 5.35
N GLN A 122 7.90 9.65 4.51
CA GLN A 122 6.45 9.48 4.41
C GLN A 122 6.08 8.45 3.35
N THR A 123 6.79 8.45 2.21
CA THR A 123 6.48 7.60 1.05
C THR A 123 6.94 6.16 1.25
N LYS A 124 8.17 5.91 1.72
CA LYS A 124 8.72 4.54 1.81
C LYS A 124 7.87 3.56 2.63
N PRO A 125 7.43 3.89 3.87
CA PRO A 125 6.58 2.97 4.63
C PRO A 125 5.22 2.72 3.94
N PHE A 126 4.71 3.72 3.23
CA PHE A 126 3.43 3.62 2.55
C PHE A 126 3.53 2.78 1.27
N LEU A 127 4.59 2.97 0.48
CA LEU A 127 4.91 2.15 -0.69
C LEU A 127 5.04 0.67 -0.32
N TYR A 128 5.72 0.35 0.78
CA TYR A 128 5.84 -1.03 1.27
C TYR A 128 4.47 -1.69 1.56
N LEU A 129 3.53 -0.93 2.12
CA LEU A 129 2.17 -1.43 2.39
C LEU A 129 1.37 -1.60 1.10
N LEU A 130 1.52 -0.69 0.13
CA LEU A 130 0.87 -0.80 -1.18
C LEU A 130 1.42 -1.98 -1.99
N GLU A 131 2.74 -2.22 -1.93
CA GLU A 131 3.35 -3.41 -2.53
C GLU A 131 2.74 -4.70 -1.96
N ALA A 132 2.49 -4.75 -0.65
CA ALA A 132 1.80 -5.88 -0.05
C ALA A 132 0.34 -6.03 -0.52
N CYS A 133 -0.35 -4.92 -0.82
CA CYS A 133 -1.70 -4.97 -1.42
C CYS A 133 -1.67 -5.46 -2.87
N ILE A 134 -0.64 -5.08 -3.64
CA ILE A 134 -0.53 -5.38 -5.08
C ILE A 134 0.02 -6.79 -5.34
N PHE A 135 1.12 -7.14 -4.67
CA PHE A 135 1.90 -8.35 -4.92
C PHE A 135 1.66 -9.43 -3.85
N GLY A 136 0.90 -9.12 -2.81
CA GLY A 136 0.72 -9.98 -1.64
C GLY A 136 1.81 -9.80 -0.59
N PRO A 137 1.66 -10.42 0.59
CA PRO A 137 2.66 -10.34 1.65
C PRO A 137 3.99 -10.97 1.19
N PRO A 138 5.15 -10.47 1.67
CA PRO A 138 6.42 -11.10 1.37
C PRO A 138 6.43 -12.56 1.89
N PRO A 139 7.15 -13.47 1.21
CA PRO A 139 7.26 -14.84 1.68
C PRO A 139 7.86 -14.87 3.10
N PRO A 140 7.41 -15.80 3.96
CA PRO A 140 7.99 -15.92 5.29
C PRO A 140 9.49 -16.19 5.19
N PRO A 141 10.31 -15.64 6.11
CA PRO A 141 11.73 -15.93 6.12
C PRO A 141 11.94 -17.44 6.26
N PRO A 142 12.98 -18.01 5.61
CA PRO A 142 13.28 -19.42 5.76
C PRO A 142 13.48 -19.75 7.24
N PRO A 143 13.04 -20.94 7.70
CA PRO A 143 13.24 -21.34 9.09
C PRO A 143 14.75 -21.27 9.40
N PRO A 144 15.12 -20.80 10.60
CA PRO A 144 16.53 -20.78 10.99
C PRO A 144 17.12 -22.19 10.84
N PRO A 145 18.40 -22.30 10.41
CA PRO A 145 19.04 -23.60 10.32
C PRO A 145 18.87 -24.32 11.65
N ARG A 146 18.32 -25.53 11.65
CA ARG A 146 18.27 -26.34 12.86
C ARG A 146 19.69 -26.41 13.39
N ARG A 147 19.96 -25.80 14.56
CA ARG A 147 21.22 -26.01 15.27
C ARG A 147 21.35 -27.52 15.40
N ARG A 148 22.29 -28.12 14.67
CA ARG A 148 22.63 -29.53 14.87
C ARG A 148 22.98 -29.63 16.34
N ARG A 149 22.17 -30.37 17.09
CA ARG A 149 22.50 -30.71 18.47
C ARG A 149 23.91 -31.29 18.40
N PRO A 150 24.90 -30.76 19.15
CA PRO A 150 26.24 -31.32 19.13
C PRO A 150 26.12 -32.81 19.40
N SER A 151 26.68 -33.63 18.51
CA SER A 151 26.67 -35.08 18.66
C SER A 151 27.29 -35.41 20.02
N PRO A 152 26.66 -36.24 20.85
CA PRO A 152 27.26 -36.70 22.10
C PRO A 152 28.51 -37.50 21.71
N GLY A 153 29.69 -36.88 21.84
CA GLY A 153 30.98 -37.45 21.45
C GLY A 153 31.86 -36.56 20.55
N ALA A 154 31.40 -35.39 20.12
CA ALA A 154 32.30 -34.41 19.48
C ALA A 154 33.32 -33.88 20.52
N PRO A 155 34.63 -33.97 20.26
CA PRO A 155 35.65 -33.40 21.15
C PRO A 155 35.37 -31.90 21.33
N LEU A 156 35.34 -31.47 22.59
CA LEU A 156 35.41 -30.06 22.95
C LEU A 156 36.78 -29.54 22.53
N GLU A 157 36.96 -29.14 21.26
CA GLU A 157 38.04 -28.22 20.92
C GLU A 157 37.70 -26.85 21.54
N GLU A 158 38.20 -26.73 22.77
CA GLU A 158 38.76 -25.54 23.40
C GLU A 158 38.39 -24.21 22.71
N SER A 159 37.36 -23.58 23.26
CA SER A 159 37.09 -22.15 23.09
C SER A 159 38.26 -21.32 23.65
N ARG A 160 39.35 -21.24 22.90
CA ARG A 160 40.35 -20.18 22.99
C ARG A 160 40.02 -19.11 21.97
N ALA A 161 39.16 -18.18 22.34
CA ALA A 161 39.20 -16.80 21.83
C ALA A 161 38.05 -16.00 22.45
N TRP A 162 38.33 -15.30 23.55
CA TRP A 162 38.03 -13.87 23.77
C TRP A 162 38.15 -13.54 25.25
N THR A 163 39.38 -13.32 25.71
CA THR A 163 39.69 -12.45 26.86
C THR A 163 39.96 -11.03 26.34
N GLY A 164 39.03 -10.47 25.57
CA GLY A 164 39.04 -9.07 25.18
C GLY A 164 38.25 -8.27 26.19
N SER A 165 38.92 -7.68 27.18
CA SER A 165 38.30 -6.72 28.10
C SER A 165 37.71 -5.55 27.30
N PRO A 166 36.48 -5.08 27.58
CA PRO A 166 35.95 -3.89 26.93
C PRO A 166 36.76 -2.66 27.38
N PRO A 167 37.17 -1.75 26.47
CA PRO A 167 37.75 -0.48 26.87
C PRO A 167 36.68 0.38 27.55
N LEU A 168 37.01 0.92 28.72
CA LEU A 168 36.26 1.94 29.43
C LEU A 168 36.07 3.16 28.52
N VAL A 169 34.83 3.39 28.08
CA VAL A 169 34.44 4.63 27.38
C VAL A 169 34.48 5.78 28.38
N GLY A 170 35.48 6.65 28.22
CA GLY A 170 35.63 7.89 28.95
C GLY A 170 34.52 8.87 28.61
N THR A 171 33.85 9.36 29.65
CA THR A 171 32.88 10.46 29.62
C THR A 171 33.60 11.79 29.39
N GLY A 172 33.86 12.12 28.14
CA GLY A 172 34.34 13.44 27.71
C GLY A 172 33.20 14.45 27.62
N ARG A 173 32.88 15.11 28.74
CA ARG A 173 32.04 16.31 28.80
C ARG A 173 32.87 17.50 28.33
N ALA A 174 32.65 17.98 27.11
CA ALA A 174 33.24 19.23 26.62
C ALA A 174 32.20 20.37 26.68
N VAL A 175 32.53 21.37 27.49
CA VAL A 175 31.90 22.68 27.63
C VAL A 175 32.64 23.65 26.69
N SER A 176 31.90 24.40 25.87
CA SER A 176 32.25 25.76 25.36
C SER A 176 31.04 26.24 24.55
N GLN A 177 30.24 27.22 24.98
CA GLN A 177 30.50 28.65 25.04
C GLN A 177 31.02 29.25 23.74
N SER A 178 30.09 29.79 22.96
CA SER A 178 30.16 31.10 22.29
C SER A 178 28.76 31.47 21.79
#